data_AF-A0A8J6XZK3-F1
#
_entry.id   AF-A0A8J6XZK3-F1
#
_cell.length_a   1.000
_cell.length_b   1.000
_cell.length_c   1.000
_cell.angle_alpha   90.00
_cell.angle_beta   90.00
_cell.angle_gamma   90.00
#
_symmetry.space_group_name_H-M   'P 1'
#
loop_
_entity.id
_entity.type
_entity.pdbx_description
1 polymer ?
#
loop_
_entity_poly.entity_id
_entity_poly.type
_entity_poly.pdbx_seq_one_letter_code
_entity_poly.pdbx_strand_id
1 'polypeptide(L)' 'MNIGELSIRKNVITWVMTILFTVVGAYSFFNLSWLEDPEFTIKDAIITTPYPGATAAEVEEEVTNVLEKAIQQMGQLK' A
#
# COMPACT_ATOMS: atom_id res chain seq x y z
N MET A 1 29.35 4.37 29.85
CA MET A 1 28.24 3.56 30.42
C MET A 1 28.34 2.17 29.81
N ASN A 2 28.75 1.15 30.57
CA ASN A 2 29.00 -0.20 30.04
C ASN A 2 27.72 -1.06 30.19
N ILE A 3 27.02 -1.30 29.08
CA ILE A 3 25.76 -2.04 29.06
C ILE A 3 25.99 -3.54 29.30
N GLY A 4 27.15 -4.07 28.90
CA GLY A 4 27.51 -5.47 29.16
C GLY A 4 27.73 -5.73 30.64
N GLU A 5 28.49 -4.87 31.32
CA GLU A 5 28.71 -4.98 32.76
C GLU A 5 27.41 -4.82 33.57
N LEU A 6 26.53 -3.91 33.15
CA LEU A 6 25.22 -3.72 33.76
C LEU A 6 24.34 -4.97 33.62
N SER A 7 24.40 -5.63 32.46
CA SER A 7 23.61 -6.84 32.17
C SER A 7 24.06 -8.04 33.00
N ILE A 8 25.36 -8.14 33.30
CA ILE A 8 25.92 -9.19 34.15
C ILE A 8 25.59 -8.90 35.63
N ARG A 9 25.75 -7.65 36.06
CA ARG A 9 25.47 -7.23 37.45
C ARG A 9 23.99 -7.32 37.81
N LYS A 10 23.10 -7.03 36.86
CA LYS A 10 21.64 -7.09 37.01
C LYS A 10 21.05 -8.31 36.28
N ASN A 11 21.64 -9.47 36.52
CA ASN A 11 21.28 -10.75 35.89
C ASN A 11 19.77 -11.06 35.90
N VAL A 12 19.06 -10.85 37.02
CA VAL A 12 17.62 -11.10 37.13
C VAL A 12 16.83 -10.20 36.17
N ILE A 13 17.18 -8.91 36.10
CA ILE A 13 16.49 -7.95 35.23
C ILE A 13 16.76 -8.28 33.77
N THR A 14 18.00 -8.65 33.43
CA THR A 14 18.36 -9.07 32.07
C THR A 14 17.60 -10.33 31.66
N TRP A 15 17.51 -11.35 32.52
CA TRP A 15 16.75 -12.57 32.24
C TRP A 15 15.25 -12.31 32.06
N VAL A 16 14.65 -11.48 32.91
CA VAL A 16 13.24 -11.09 32.78
C VAL A 16 13.00 -10.38 31.46
N MET A 17 13.86 -9.43 31.08
CA MET A 17 13.75 -8.72 29.79
C MET A 17 13.91 -9.67 28.60
N THR A 18 14.88 -10.58 28.64
CA THR A 18 15.08 -11.57 27.57
C THR A 18 13.84 -12.45 27.39
N ILE A 19 13.31 -13.02 28.48
CA ILE A 19 12.11 -13.87 28.42
C ILE A 19 10.91 -13.06 27.91
N LEU A 20 10.72 -11.84 28.40
CA LEU A 20 9.65 -10.96 27.97
C LEU A 20 9.70 -10.70 26.47
N PHE A 21 10.87 -10.32 25.94
CA PHE A 21 11.04 -10.07 24.50
C PHE A 21 10.87 -11.35 23.67
N THR A 22 11.30 -12.50 24.17
CA THR A 22 11.07 -13.78 23.48
C THR A 22 9.58 -14.11 23.39
N VAL A 23 8.83 -13.96 24.48
CA VAL A 23 7.38 -14.26 24.50
C VAL A 23 6.60 -13.28 23.64
N VAL A 24 6.87 -11.98 23.78
CA VAL A 24 6.22 -10.94 22.96
C VAL A 24 6.58 -11.10 21.49
N GLY A 25 7.86 -11.37 21.18
CA GLY A 25 8.32 -11.60 19.82
C GLY A 25 7.67 -12.81 19.17
N ALA A 26 7.56 -13.93 19.90
CA ALA A 26 6.87 -15.12 19.42
C ALA A 26 5.38 -14.83 19.17
N TYR A 27 4.70 -14.16 20.11
CA TYR A 27 3.30 -13.79 19.94
C TYR A 27 3.09 -12.89 18.70
N SER A 28 3.92 -11.87 18.52
CA SER A 28 3.84 -10.98 17.36
C SER A 28 4.13 -11.69 16.05
N PHE A 29 5.07 -12.66 16.05
CA PHE A 29 5.37 -13.47 14.86
C PHE A 29 4.16 -14.29 14.41
N PHE A 30 3.42 -14.91 15.34
CA PHE A 30 2.21 -15.67 15.01
C PHE A 30 1.01 -14.79 14.66
N ASN A 31 0.97 -13.54 15.14
CA ASN A 31 -0.08 -12.57 14.79
C ASN A 31 0.25 -11.76 13.52
N LEU A 32 1.41 -11.98 12.90
CA LEU A 32 1.77 -11.27 11.70
C LEU A 32 0.95 -11.83 10.53
N SER A 33 -0.06 -11.09 10.11
CA SER A 33 -0.80 -11.40 8.89
C SER A 33 0.15 -11.39 7.71
N TRP A 34 0.23 -12.51 7.01
CA TRP A 34 0.99 -12.61 5.77
C TRP A 34 0.17 -11.92 4.67
N LEU A 35 0.62 -10.75 4.22
CA LEU A 35 0.14 -10.21 2.96
C LEU A 35 0.87 -10.95 1.84
N GLU A 36 0.27 -12.05 1.37
CA GLU A 36 0.76 -12.87 0.25
C GLU A 36 0.90 -12.02 -1.02
N ASP A 37 -0.08 -11.15 -1.24
CA ASP A 37 -0.03 -10.12 -2.28
C ASP A 37 -0.10 -8.73 -1.62
N PRO A 38 0.91 -7.87 -1.79
CA PRO A 38 0.77 -6.48 -1.41
C PRO A 38 -0.35 -5.84 -2.25
N GLU A 39 -1.23 -5.07 -1.60
CA GLU A 39 -2.29 -4.35 -2.29
C GLU A 39 -1.68 -3.30 -3.23
N PHE A 40 -1.52 -3.65 -4.50
CA PHE A 40 -1.10 -2.69 -5.52
C PHE A 40 -2.33 -1.94 -6.00
N THR A 41 -2.38 -0.63 -5.69
CA THR A 41 -3.35 0.26 -6.33
C THR A 41 -2.94 0.44 -7.79
N ILE A 42 -3.56 -0.34 -8.69
CA ILE A 42 -3.51 -0.04 -10.12
C ILE A 42 -4.21 1.31 -10.30
N LYS A 43 -3.51 2.30 -10.84
CA LYS A 43 -4.03 3.65 -11.03
C LYS A 43 -4.92 3.72 -12.25
N ASP A 44 -6.01 2.96 -12.22
CA ASP A 44 -7.03 2.97 -13.26
C ASP A 44 -8.14 3.97 -12.91
N ALA A 45 -8.65 4.64 -13.92
CA ALA A 45 -9.79 5.55 -13.80
C ALA A 45 -10.79 5.22 -14.91
N ILE A 46 -12.05 5.06 -14.52
CA ILE A 46 -13.16 4.86 -15.46
C ILE A 46 -13.89 6.19 -15.61
N ILE A 47 -14.00 6.68 -16.84
CA ILE A 47 -14.73 7.89 -17.17
C ILE A 47 -15.97 7.48 -17.96
N THR A 48 -17.15 7.90 -17.49
CA THR A 48 -18.44 7.60 -18.14
C THR A 48 -19.20 8.88 -18.39
N THR A 49 -19.50 9.13 -19.66
CA THR A 49 -20.16 10.34 -20.15
C THR A 49 -21.45 9.98 -20.88
N PRO A 50 -22.62 10.02 -20.20
CA PRO A 50 -23.89 9.72 -20.87
C PRO A 50 -24.26 10.85 -21.85
N TYR A 51 -24.38 10.53 -23.13
CA TYR A 51 -24.82 11.46 -24.18
C TYR A 51 -26.07 10.91 -24.90
N PRO A 52 -27.25 11.04 -24.27
CA PRO A 52 -28.48 10.44 -24.78
C PRO A 52 -28.98 11.16 -26.04
N GLY A 53 -29.39 10.39 -27.05
CA GLY A 53 -29.98 10.92 -28.29
C GLY A 53 -28.99 11.15 -29.43
N ALA A 54 -27.69 10.96 -29.21
CA ALA A 54 -26.67 10.99 -30.26
C ALA A 54 -26.39 9.60 -30.83
N THR A 55 -25.94 9.56 -32.08
CA THR A 55 -25.44 8.35 -32.72
C THR A 55 -24.08 7.94 -32.16
N ALA A 56 -23.70 6.67 -32.33
CA ALA A 56 -22.40 6.18 -31.88
C ALA A 56 -21.22 6.97 -32.47
N ALA A 57 -21.34 7.39 -33.75
CA ALA A 57 -20.30 8.17 -34.43
C ALA A 57 -20.16 9.58 -33.84
N GLU A 58 -21.28 10.24 -33.52
CA GLU A 58 -21.25 11.57 -32.89
C GLU A 58 -20.64 11.51 -31.48
N VAL A 59 -20.98 10.48 -30.69
CA VAL A 59 -20.39 10.27 -29.35
C VAL A 59 -18.88 10.02 -29.43
N GLU A 60 -18.43 9.28 -30.45
CA GLU A 60 -17.00 9.03 -30.67
C GLU A 60 -16.27 10.33 -30.98
N GLU A 61 -16.74 11.09 -31.97
CA GLU A 61 -16.05 12.27 -32.48
C GLU A 61 -16.10 13.45 -31.51
N GLU A 62 -17.26 13.74 -30.92
CA GLU A 62 -17.47 14.91 -30.07
C GLU A 62 -17.02 14.69 -28.61
N VAL A 63 -17.14 13.47 -28.10
CA VAL A 63 -16.89 13.18 -26.68
C VAL A 63 -15.62 12.36 -26.52
N THR A 64 -15.59 11.15 -27.09
CA THR A 64 -14.51 10.19 -26.81
C THR A 64 -13.16 10.69 -27.31
N ASN A 65 -13.08 11.12 -28.57
CA ASN A 65 -11.84 11.57 -29.22
C ASN A 65 -11.27 12.84 -28.57
N VAL A 66 -12.14 13.77 -28.16
CA VAL A 66 -11.73 14.98 -27.43
C VAL A 66 -11.13 14.62 -26.06
N LEU A 67 -11.77 13.71 -25.35
CA LEU A 67 -11.32 13.25 -24.03
C LEU A 67 -9.98 12.52 -24.12
N GLU A 68 -9.84 11.60 -25.08
CA GLU A 68 -8.60 10.84 -25.31
C GLU A 68 -7.43 11.76 -25.64
N LYS A 69 -7.61 12.74 -26.53
CA LYS A 69 -6.57 13.72 -26.87
C LYS A 69 -6.13 14.53 -25.66
N ALA A 70 -7.06 14.96 -24.81
CA ALA A 70 -6.74 15.70 -23.59
C ALA A 70 -6.00 14.83 -22.57
N ILE A 71 -6.40 13.56 -22.43
CA ILE A 71 -5.78 12.59 -21.53
C ILE A 71 -4.36 12.24 -22.00
N GLN A 72 -4.13 12.07 -23.30
CA GLN A 72 -2.81 11.81 -23.89
C GLN A 72 -1.80 12.94 -23.67
N GLN A 73 -2.26 14.18 -23.47
CA GLN A 73 -1.40 15.31 -23.15
C GLN A 73 -0.91 15.31 -21.69
N MET A 74 -1.51 14.49 -20.83
CA MET A 74 -1.10 14.40 -19.43
C MET A 74 0.18 13.56 -19.31
N GLY A 75 1.30 14.20 -18.98
CA GLY A 75 2.60 13.52 -18.86
C GLY A 75 2.72 12.50 -17.72
N GLN A 76 1.68 12.34 -16.90
CA GLN A 76 1.60 11.30 -15.86
C GLN A 76 1.08 9.95 -16.39
N LEU A 77 0.50 9.94 -17.59
CA LEU A 77 0.01 8.75 -18.27
C LEU A 77 0.98 8.42 -19.40
N LYS A 78 1.34 7.14 -19.52
CA LYS A 78 2.28 6.62 -20.52
C LYS A 78 1.54 5.85 -21.61
#